data_AF-A0A6A4ZGH2-F1
#
_entry.id   AF-A0A6A4ZGH2-F1
#
_cell.length_a   1.000
_cell.length_b   1.000
_cell.length_c   1.000
_cell.angle_alpha   90.00
_cell.angle_beta   90.00
_cell.angle_gamma   90.00
#
_symmetry.space_group_name_H-M   'P 1'
#
loop_
_entity.id
_entity.type
_entity.pdbx_description
1 polymer ?
#
loop_
_entity_poly.entity_id
_entity_poly.type
_entity_poly.pdbx_seq_one_letter_code
_entity_poly.pdbx_strand_id
1 'polypeptide(L)'
;MPLEAFSRISGCRSVASNVSVGFVDAEGLGDRDITYDSRLVSPVLLASKVVIFNWKDSLQADRILNLLAVLAKAAQNVELAEGETRKVFGHLHIIFRDWNFVNTSAAEVHDTLFKKEKGVSKEISNRNLARLELVEAFDSINIWLFPLPVSSTAQLSEKIRFEQLQPSFQSKLRDFRTRVSEQLQDPMLFNQQPLTGHTLAEMMPLFAESLNDNRVIMPESIYSSMRRAEGKKMQQTAEQ
;
A
#
# COMPACT_ATOMS: atom_id res chain seq x y z
N MET A 1 4.45 -15.51 5.88
CA MET A 1 4.33 -16.79 5.14
C MET A 1 5.22 -16.75 3.90
N PRO A 2 5.80 -17.86 3.42
CA PRO A 2 6.62 -17.85 2.19
C PRO A 2 5.83 -17.37 0.96
N LEU A 3 6.47 -16.62 0.05
CA LEU A 3 5.83 -16.16 -1.20
C LEU A 3 5.36 -17.33 -2.07
N GLU A 4 6.14 -18.41 -2.10
CA GLU A 4 5.78 -19.63 -2.84
C GLU A 4 4.44 -20.22 -2.34
N ALA A 5 4.21 -20.22 -1.03
CA ALA A 5 2.95 -20.67 -0.45
C ALA A 5 1.81 -19.67 -0.74
N PHE A 6 2.07 -18.36 -0.61
CA PHE A 6 1.08 -17.32 -0.89
C PHE A 6 0.58 -17.34 -2.34
N SER A 7 1.52 -17.49 -3.28
CA SER A 7 1.24 -17.46 -4.73
C SER A 7 0.44 -18.67 -5.21
N ARG A 8 0.48 -19.80 -4.50
CA ARG A 8 -0.31 -21.01 -4.85
C ARG A 8 -1.77 -20.99 -4.39
N ILE A 9 -2.12 -20.06 -3.49
CA ILE A 9 -3.49 -19.99 -2.94
C ILE A 9 -4.51 -19.86 -4.09
N SER A 10 -5.65 -20.53 -3.96
CA SER A 10 -6.73 -20.49 -4.95
C SER A 10 -6.37 -21.06 -6.33
N GLY A 11 -5.33 -21.91 -6.39
CA GLY A 11 -4.88 -22.59 -7.62
C GLY A 11 -4.03 -21.70 -8.54
N CYS A 12 -3.50 -20.60 -8.04
CA CYS A 12 -2.59 -19.73 -8.79
C CYS A 12 -1.20 -20.38 -9.00
N ARG A 13 -0.46 -19.86 -9.99
CA ARG A 13 0.90 -20.34 -10.29
C ARG A 13 1.84 -20.01 -9.13
N SER A 14 2.67 -20.99 -8.78
CA SER A 14 3.76 -20.81 -7.83
C SER A 14 4.81 -19.83 -8.33
N VAL A 15 5.21 -18.90 -7.48
CA VAL A 15 6.34 -18.00 -7.68
C VAL A 15 7.46 -18.40 -6.72
N ALA A 16 8.60 -18.84 -7.24
CA ALA A 16 9.75 -19.23 -6.43
C ALA A 16 10.48 -17.98 -5.93
N SER A 17 10.61 -17.82 -4.61
CA SER A 17 11.32 -16.70 -3.99
C SER A 17 11.65 -17.04 -2.54
N ASN A 18 12.73 -16.45 -2.04
CA ASN A 18 13.11 -16.51 -0.62
C ASN A 18 12.41 -15.43 0.23
N VAL A 19 11.48 -14.67 -0.37
CA VAL A 19 10.74 -13.61 0.32
C VAL A 19 9.63 -14.20 1.20
N SER A 20 9.49 -13.60 2.39
CA SER A 20 8.35 -13.81 3.27
C SER A 20 7.33 -12.68 3.11
N VAL A 21 6.06 -13.06 2.96
CA VAL A 21 4.91 -12.16 2.89
C VAL A 21 4.32 -11.98 4.29
N GLY A 22 4.24 -10.73 4.73
CA GLY A 22 3.49 -10.30 5.91
C GLY A 22 2.19 -9.61 5.50
N PHE A 23 1.16 -9.71 6.34
CA PHE A 23 -0.08 -8.97 6.17
C PHE A 23 -0.22 -7.99 7.31
N VAL A 24 -0.58 -6.75 6.99
CA VAL A 24 -0.86 -5.71 7.95
C VAL A 24 -2.25 -5.19 7.62
N ASP A 25 -3.10 -5.19 8.64
CA ASP A 25 -4.40 -4.51 8.58
C ASP A 25 -4.22 -3.12 9.20
N ALA A 26 -4.78 -2.11 8.56
CA ALA A 26 -4.67 -0.73 9.00
C ALA A 26 -6.06 -0.22 9.38
N GLU A 27 -6.11 0.66 10.39
CA GLU A 27 -7.34 1.34 10.78
C GLU A 27 -7.91 2.13 9.59
N GLY A 28 -9.24 2.23 9.53
CA GLY A 28 -9.93 2.96 8.48
C GLY A 28 -9.52 4.43 8.44
N LEU A 29 -9.34 4.98 7.23
CA LEU A 29 -9.05 6.39 7.02
C LEU A 29 -10.36 7.20 7.00
N GLY A 30 -10.33 8.42 7.53
CA GLY A 30 -11.43 9.39 7.45
C GLY A 30 -12.23 9.63 8.72
N ASP A 31 -11.82 9.05 9.86
CA ASP A 31 -12.46 9.27 11.16
C ASP A 31 -11.91 10.51 11.90
N ARG A 32 -10.68 10.93 11.59
CA ARG A 32 -9.99 12.09 12.20
C ARG A 32 -9.42 13.05 11.15
N ASP A 33 -8.62 14.01 11.59
CA ASP A 33 -7.92 14.94 10.69
C ASP A 33 -6.89 14.21 9.80
N ILE A 34 -6.73 14.70 8.56
CA ILE A 34 -5.79 14.20 7.55
C ILE A 34 -4.38 14.08 8.12
N THR A 35 -3.96 15.01 8.98
CA THR A 35 -2.64 14.97 9.61
C THR A 35 -2.48 13.74 10.49
N TYR A 36 -3.50 13.42 11.30
CA TYR A 36 -3.48 12.26 12.18
C TYR A 36 -3.48 10.96 11.37
N ASP A 37 -4.38 10.85 10.40
CA ASP A 37 -4.50 9.69 9.53
C ASP A 37 -3.22 9.44 8.72
N SER A 38 -2.56 10.51 8.27
CA SER A 38 -1.28 10.42 7.55
C SER A 38 -0.18 9.83 8.44
N ARG A 39 -0.12 10.21 9.73
CA ARG A 39 0.88 9.67 10.66
C ARG A 39 0.62 8.22 10.98
N LEU A 40 -0.65 7.84 11.14
CA LEU A 40 -1.02 6.47 11.44
C LEU A 40 -0.65 5.52 10.28
N VAL A 41 -0.88 5.97 9.04
CA VAL A 41 -0.64 5.14 7.85
C VAL A 41 0.83 5.15 7.40
N SER A 42 1.60 6.20 7.68
CA SER A 42 3.00 6.37 7.22
C SER A 42 3.90 5.15 7.48
N PRO A 43 4.00 4.58 8.70
CA PRO A 43 4.85 3.41 8.95
C PRO A 43 4.41 2.20 8.14
N VAL A 44 3.10 2.00 7.98
CA VAL A 44 2.53 0.90 7.20
C VAL A 44 2.90 1.07 5.73
N LEU A 45 2.79 2.28 5.17
CA LEU A 45 3.15 2.54 3.77
C LEU A 45 4.64 2.32 3.51
N LEU A 46 5.51 2.80 4.40
CA LEU A 46 6.96 2.67 4.25
C LEU A 46 7.46 1.23 4.40
N ALA A 47 6.74 0.41 5.18
CA ALA A 47 7.06 -1.00 5.35
C ALA A 47 6.42 -1.90 4.29
N SER A 48 5.49 -1.38 3.47
CA SER A 48 4.68 -2.19 2.55
C SER A 48 5.15 -2.09 1.12
N LYS A 49 5.48 -3.24 0.51
CA LYS A 49 5.72 -3.34 -0.94
C LYS A 49 4.44 -3.19 -1.76
N VAL A 50 3.31 -3.65 -1.21
CA VAL A 50 1.99 -3.60 -1.84
C VAL A 50 1.01 -3.00 -0.85
N VAL A 51 0.33 -1.94 -1.26
CA VAL A 51 -0.70 -1.24 -0.49
C VAL A 51 -2.05 -1.49 -1.16
N ILE A 52 -3.03 -1.95 -0.40
CA ILE A 52 -4.38 -2.22 -0.90
C ILE A 52 -5.33 -1.16 -0.36
N PHE A 53 -5.83 -0.31 -1.25
CA PHE A 53 -6.92 0.60 -0.95
C PHE A 53 -8.25 -0.07 -1.32
N ASN A 54 -9.01 -0.49 -0.30
CA ASN A 54 -10.26 -1.20 -0.49
C ASN A 54 -11.45 -0.22 -0.47
N TRP A 55 -12.09 -0.02 -1.63
CA TRP A 55 -13.21 0.88 -1.83
C TRP A 55 -14.52 0.13 -2.02
N LYS A 56 -15.54 0.48 -1.21
CA LYS A 56 -16.89 -0.05 -1.33
C LYS A 56 -17.88 1.10 -1.50
N ASP A 57 -18.06 1.53 -2.75
CA ASP A 57 -19.12 2.46 -3.17
C ASP A 57 -19.09 2.57 -4.70
N SER A 58 -19.96 3.42 -5.25
CA SER A 58 -19.85 3.92 -6.62
C SER A 58 -18.53 4.69 -6.86
N LEU A 59 -18.20 4.93 -8.13
CA LEU A 59 -17.04 5.72 -8.52
C LEU A 59 -17.26 7.21 -8.19
N GLN A 60 -16.84 7.61 -6.99
CA GLN A 60 -16.87 8.99 -6.52
C GLN A 60 -15.45 9.54 -6.52
N ALA A 61 -15.00 10.03 -7.69
CA ALA A 61 -13.60 10.42 -7.90
C ALA A 61 -13.08 11.41 -6.86
N ASP A 62 -13.86 12.43 -6.51
CA ASP A 62 -13.47 13.44 -5.53
C ASP A 62 -13.28 12.85 -4.12
N ARG A 63 -14.21 11.98 -3.69
CA ARG A 63 -14.12 11.35 -2.36
C ARG A 63 -12.94 10.38 -2.29
N ILE A 64 -12.72 9.62 -3.34
CA ILE A 64 -11.56 8.70 -3.45
C ILE A 64 -10.26 9.50 -3.41
N LEU A 65 -10.15 10.58 -4.21
CA LEU A 65 -8.95 11.42 -4.23
C LEU A 65 -8.69 12.10 -2.90
N ASN A 66 -9.74 12.54 -2.18
CA ASN A 66 -9.58 13.12 -0.85
C ASN A 66 -9.03 12.11 0.17
N LEU A 67 -9.47 10.85 0.11
CA LEU A 67 -8.93 9.79 0.98
C LEU A 67 -7.51 9.41 0.57
N LEU A 68 -7.23 9.33 -0.73
CA LEU A 68 -5.89 9.06 -1.23
C LEU A 68 -4.92 10.22 -0.95
N ALA A 69 -5.41 11.45 -0.80
CA ALA A 69 -4.57 12.60 -0.44
C ALA A 69 -3.84 12.40 0.90
N VAL A 70 -4.37 11.57 1.81
CA VAL A 70 -3.67 11.15 3.03
C VAL A 70 -2.36 10.41 2.69
N LEU A 71 -2.37 9.57 1.66
CA LEU A 71 -1.18 8.84 1.19
C LEU A 71 -0.17 9.80 0.53
N ALA A 72 -0.65 10.75 -0.28
CA ALA A 72 0.20 11.80 -0.85
C ALA A 72 0.86 12.63 0.27
N LYS A 73 0.09 12.98 1.30
CA LYS A 73 0.61 13.72 2.45
C LYS A 73 1.64 12.91 3.23
N ALA A 74 1.41 11.61 3.41
CA ALA A 74 2.39 10.71 3.99
C ALA A 74 3.70 10.67 3.18
N ALA A 75 3.63 10.69 1.84
CA ALA A 75 4.81 10.75 0.99
C ALA A 75 5.58 12.07 1.14
N GLN A 76 4.89 13.21 1.21
CA GLN A 76 5.52 14.52 1.44
C GLN A 76 6.27 14.61 2.78
N ASN A 77 5.82 13.84 3.77
CA ASN A 77 6.45 13.78 5.09
C ASN A 77 7.64 12.79 5.13
N VAL A 78 8.08 12.28 3.97
CA VAL A 78 9.25 11.41 3.84
C VAL A 78 10.30 12.11 3.00
N GLU A 79 11.49 12.26 3.58
CA GLU A 79 12.63 12.86 2.91
C GLU A 79 13.64 11.77 2.54
N LEU A 80 13.89 11.65 1.23
CA LEU A 80 14.87 10.72 0.66
C LEU A 80 16.26 11.37 0.62
N ALA A 81 17.30 10.55 0.55
CA ALA A 81 18.68 11.03 0.47
C ALA A 81 18.91 11.83 -0.84
N GLU A 82 19.86 12.78 -0.81
CA GLU A 82 20.19 13.60 -1.99
C GLU A 82 20.56 12.71 -3.19
N GLY A 83 19.92 12.98 -4.34
CA GLY A 83 20.14 12.24 -5.59
C GLY A 83 19.35 10.94 -5.74
N GLU A 84 18.55 10.55 -4.74
CA GLU A 84 17.69 9.37 -4.81
C GLU A 84 16.45 9.65 -5.68
N THR A 85 16.27 8.90 -6.77
CA THR A 85 15.16 9.10 -7.75
C THR A 85 14.03 8.08 -7.62
N ARG A 86 14.14 7.14 -6.67
CA ARG A 86 13.10 6.11 -6.48
C ARG A 86 11.81 6.72 -5.94
N LYS A 87 10.70 6.01 -6.15
CA LYS A 87 9.45 6.34 -5.50
C LYS A 87 9.49 5.97 -4.02
N VAL A 88 8.73 6.70 -3.22
CA VAL A 88 8.72 6.55 -1.75
C VAL A 88 8.08 5.21 -1.37
N PHE A 89 7.01 4.85 -2.07
CA PHE A 89 6.19 3.67 -1.82
C PHE A 89 6.24 2.69 -2.98
N GLY A 90 5.90 1.42 -2.69
CA GLY A 90 5.80 0.37 -3.70
C GLY A 90 4.53 0.50 -4.55
N HIS A 91 3.72 -0.55 -4.62
CA HIS A 91 2.59 -0.62 -5.52
C HIS A 91 1.26 -0.35 -4.81
N LEU A 92 0.48 0.60 -5.31
CA LEU A 92 -0.89 0.84 -4.87
C LEU A 92 -1.87 0.00 -5.70
N HIS A 93 -2.77 -0.71 -5.02
CA HIS A 93 -3.87 -1.46 -5.62
C HIS A 93 -5.19 -0.90 -5.11
N ILE A 94 -5.94 -0.22 -5.98
CA ILE A 94 -7.26 0.32 -5.66
C ILE A 94 -8.29 -0.73 -6.07
N ILE A 95 -8.92 -1.35 -5.06
CA ILE A 95 -9.92 -2.40 -5.24
C ILE A 95 -11.30 -1.79 -5.11
N PHE A 96 -12.05 -1.78 -6.21
CA PHE A 96 -13.48 -1.49 -6.22
C PHE A 96 -14.25 -2.79 -5.95
N ARG A 97 -14.93 -2.84 -4.81
CA ARG A 97 -15.74 -3.98 -4.37
C ARG A 97 -17.13 -3.92 -5.00
N ASP A 98 -17.70 -5.09 -5.24
CA ASP A 98 -19.09 -5.25 -5.70
C ASP A 98 -19.40 -4.47 -7.00
N TRP A 99 -18.41 -4.36 -7.89
CA TRP A 99 -18.51 -3.60 -9.13
C TRP A 99 -19.51 -4.23 -10.08
N ASN A 100 -20.57 -3.48 -10.41
CA ASN A 100 -21.68 -3.94 -11.25
C ASN A 100 -21.93 -3.02 -12.46
N PHE A 101 -21.11 -1.99 -12.69
CA PHE A 101 -21.24 -1.12 -13.84
C PHE A 101 -20.77 -1.84 -15.12
N VAL A 102 -21.65 -1.89 -16.11
CA VAL A 102 -21.41 -2.56 -17.40
C VAL A 102 -20.54 -1.67 -18.29
N ASN A 103 -19.67 -2.29 -19.10
CA ASN A 103 -18.80 -1.62 -20.08
C ASN A 103 -17.82 -0.59 -19.49
N THR A 104 -17.50 -0.66 -18.20
CA THR A 104 -16.43 0.16 -17.62
C THR A 104 -15.18 -0.69 -17.40
N SER A 105 -14.07 -0.27 -17.99
CA SER A 105 -12.77 -0.88 -17.87
C SER A 105 -11.96 -0.28 -16.72
N ALA A 106 -11.00 -1.04 -16.20
CA ALA A 106 -10.06 -0.56 -15.18
C ALA A 106 -9.23 0.66 -15.67
N ALA A 107 -8.95 0.73 -16.97
CA ALA A 107 -8.24 1.85 -17.59
C ALA A 107 -9.08 3.15 -17.58
N GLU A 108 -10.37 3.07 -17.87
CA GLU A 108 -11.27 4.24 -17.81
C GLU A 108 -11.43 4.75 -16.38
N VAL A 109 -11.53 3.85 -15.39
CA VAL A 109 -11.55 4.24 -13.97
C VAL A 109 -10.22 4.87 -13.55
N HIS A 110 -9.10 4.31 -13.99
CA HIS A 110 -7.78 4.90 -13.75
C HIS A 110 -7.70 6.31 -14.33
N ASP A 111 -8.10 6.51 -15.59
CA ASP A 111 -8.14 7.81 -16.25
C ASP A 111 -9.05 8.78 -15.48
N THR A 112 -10.23 8.33 -15.04
CA THR A 112 -11.16 9.17 -14.26
C THR A 112 -10.52 9.68 -12.97
N LEU A 113 -9.70 8.85 -12.31
CA LEU A 113 -9.05 9.22 -11.06
C LEU A 113 -7.80 10.07 -11.26
N PHE A 114 -6.92 9.70 -12.20
CA PHE A 114 -5.55 10.23 -12.26
C PHE A 114 -5.25 11.07 -13.50
N LYS A 115 -6.13 11.12 -14.51
CA LYS A 115 -5.95 12.01 -15.65
C LYS A 115 -6.09 13.46 -15.19
N LYS A 116 -5.18 14.30 -15.67
CA LYS A 116 -5.21 15.74 -15.40
C LYS A 116 -6.54 16.34 -15.85
N GLU A 117 -7.23 16.95 -14.90
CA GLU A 117 -8.48 17.65 -15.13
C GLU A 117 -8.20 18.99 -15.83
N LYS A 118 -9.04 19.34 -16.81
CA LYS A 118 -8.92 20.60 -17.55
C LYS A 118 -9.60 21.71 -16.77
N GLY A 119 -8.92 22.85 -16.64
CA GLY A 119 -9.45 24.06 -16.03
C GLY A 119 -8.37 24.83 -15.28
N VAL A 120 -8.75 26.00 -14.77
CA VAL A 120 -7.83 26.95 -14.11
C VAL A 120 -8.26 27.30 -12.68
N SER A 121 -9.33 26.67 -12.16
CA SER A 121 -9.78 26.95 -10.81
C SER A 121 -8.76 26.44 -9.77
N LYS A 122 -8.79 27.03 -8.58
CA LYS A 122 -7.91 26.62 -7.47
C LYS A 122 -8.18 25.19 -7.04
N GLU A 123 -9.44 24.76 -7.05
CA GLU A 123 -9.88 23.41 -6.70
C GLU A 123 -9.35 22.38 -7.72
N ILE A 124 -9.44 22.69 -9.02
CA ILE A 124 -8.89 21.85 -10.09
C ILE A 124 -7.37 21.73 -9.93
N SER A 125 -6.71 22.85 -9.63
CA SER A 125 -5.26 22.88 -9.41
C SER A 125 -4.86 22.01 -8.22
N ASN A 126 -5.57 22.10 -7.09
CA ASN A 126 -5.33 21.27 -5.91
C ASN A 126 -5.55 19.78 -6.18
N ARG A 127 -6.62 19.40 -6.89
CA ARG A 127 -6.87 17.99 -7.26
C ARG A 127 -5.79 17.46 -8.20
N ASN A 128 -5.38 18.25 -9.18
CA ASN A 128 -4.31 17.87 -10.10
C ASN A 128 -2.96 17.72 -9.41
N LEU A 129 -2.67 18.55 -8.40
CA LEU A 129 -1.50 18.40 -7.56
C LEU A 129 -1.55 17.09 -6.77
N ALA A 130 -2.67 16.77 -6.11
CA ALA A 130 -2.82 15.50 -5.39
C ALA A 130 -2.67 14.27 -6.31
N ARG A 131 -3.21 14.33 -7.53
CA ARG A 131 -3.02 13.28 -8.56
C ARG A 131 -1.55 13.10 -8.90
N LEU A 132 -0.83 14.20 -9.14
CA LEU A 132 0.59 14.19 -9.46
C LEU A 132 1.40 13.58 -8.31
N GLU A 133 1.18 14.06 -7.08
CA GLU A 133 1.87 13.57 -5.89
C GLU A 133 1.66 12.07 -5.65
N LEU A 134 0.45 11.56 -5.87
CA LEU A 134 0.18 10.12 -5.79
C LEU A 134 0.94 9.32 -6.84
N VAL A 135 0.89 9.76 -8.10
CA VAL A 135 1.61 9.10 -9.20
C VAL A 135 3.12 9.18 -8.96
N GLU A 136 3.59 10.25 -8.35
CA GLU A 136 5.00 10.41 -8.02
C GLU A 136 5.44 9.64 -6.77
N ALA A 137 4.52 9.30 -5.86
CA ALA A 137 4.84 8.61 -4.61
C ALA A 137 4.93 7.08 -4.76
N PHE A 138 4.22 6.47 -5.70
CA PHE A 138 4.12 5.01 -5.86
C PHE A 138 4.81 4.51 -7.14
N ASP A 139 5.46 3.34 -7.06
CA ASP A 139 6.03 2.64 -8.23
C ASP A 139 4.97 2.31 -9.30
N SER A 140 3.74 2.01 -8.86
CA SER A 140 2.61 1.81 -9.78
C SER A 140 1.26 1.98 -9.06
N ILE A 141 0.23 2.41 -9.78
CA ILE A 141 -1.16 2.43 -9.31
C ILE A 141 -1.99 1.50 -10.20
N ASN A 142 -2.60 0.47 -9.61
CA ASN A 142 -3.36 -0.56 -10.31
C ASN A 142 -4.84 -0.52 -9.88
N ILE A 143 -5.77 -0.49 -10.84
CA ILE A 143 -7.21 -0.53 -10.57
C ILE A 143 -7.76 -1.95 -10.72
N TRP A 144 -8.52 -2.41 -9.73
CA TRP A 144 -9.17 -3.71 -9.73
C TRP A 144 -10.67 -3.57 -9.52
N LEU A 145 -11.43 -3.92 -10.56
CA LEU A 145 -12.89 -3.95 -10.51
C LEU A 145 -13.34 -5.38 -10.16
N PHE A 146 -13.64 -5.62 -8.89
CA PHE A 146 -14.09 -6.93 -8.43
C PHE A 146 -15.61 -7.04 -8.56
N PRO A 147 -16.13 -8.08 -9.22
CA PRO A 147 -17.58 -8.30 -9.30
C PRO A 147 -18.14 -8.69 -7.92
N LEU A 148 -19.44 -8.91 -7.86
CA LEU A 148 -20.07 -9.47 -6.66
C LEU A 148 -19.49 -10.86 -6.34
N PRO A 149 -19.06 -11.12 -5.09
CA PRO A 149 -18.50 -12.42 -4.71
C PRO A 149 -19.54 -13.55 -4.67
N VAL A 150 -20.78 -13.21 -4.33
CA VAL A 150 -21.91 -14.12 -4.20
C VAL A 150 -23.18 -13.48 -4.78
N SER A 151 -24.16 -14.30 -5.13
CA SER A 151 -25.43 -13.85 -5.72
C SER A 151 -26.30 -13.07 -4.73
N SER A 152 -26.17 -13.36 -3.43
CA SER A 152 -26.92 -12.72 -2.36
C SER A 152 -26.01 -12.38 -1.19
N THR A 153 -26.07 -11.12 -0.75
CA THR A 153 -25.29 -10.62 0.38
C THR A 153 -25.64 -11.30 1.71
N ALA A 154 -26.80 -11.96 1.82
CA ALA A 154 -27.17 -12.75 2.99
C ALA A 154 -26.17 -13.88 3.28
N GLN A 155 -25.50 -14.39 2.23
CA GLN A 155 -24.50 -15.46 2.34
C GLN A 155 -23.15 -14.96 2.87
N LEU A 156 -22.90 -13.65 2.90
CA LEU A 156 -21.62 -13.07 3.35
C LEU A 156 -21.38 -13.18 4.86
N SER A 157 -22.41 -13.55 5.63
CA SER A 157 -22.30 -13.82 7.08
C SER A 157 -21.71 -15.21 7.39
N GLU A 158 -21.66 -16.10 6.41
CA GLU A 158 -21.12 -17.45 6.55
C GLU A 158 -19.64 -17.51 6.15
N LYS A 159 -18.91 -18.52 6.64
CA LYS A 159 -17.56 -18.83 6.15
C LYS A 159 -17.66 -19.40 4.73
N ILE A 160 -17.63 -18.53 3.74
CA ILE A 160 -17.68 -18.89 2.32
C ILE A 160 -16.31 -19.44 1.89
N ARG A 161 -16.30 -20.66 1.33
CA ARG A 161 -15.12 -21.26 0.69
C ARG A 161 -14.90 -20.67 -0.70
N PHE A 162 -13.66 -20.69 -1.17
CA PHE A 162 -13.30 -20.12 -2.48
C PHE A 162 -14.10 -20.73 -3.63
N GLU A 163 -14.39 -22.03 -3.57
CA GLU A 163 -15.14 -22.77 -4.60
C GLU A 163 -16.61 -22.37 -4.66
N GLN A 164 -17.14 -21.75 -3.60
CA GLN A 164 -18.52 -21.28 -3.50
C GLN A 164 -18.69 -19.85 -4.05
N LEU A 165 -17.59 -19.15 -4.34
CA LEU A 165 -17.64 -17.82 -4.93
C LEU A 165 -18.05 -17.87 -6.40
N GLN A 166 -18.60 -16.78 -6.90
CA GLN A 166 -18.91 -16.63 -8.32
C GLN A 166 -17.66 -16.85 -9.20
N PRO A 167 -17.74 -17.58 -10.33
CA PRO A 167 -16.57 -17.87 -11.17
C PRO A 167 -15.83 -16.61 -11.66
N SER A 168 -16.56 -15.53 -11.97
CA SER A 168 -15.97 -14.25 -12.37
C SER A 168 -15.16 -13.62 -11.25
N PHE A 169 -15.65 -13.69 -10.01
CA PHE A 169 -14.92 -13.24 -8.82
C PHE A 169 -13.67 -14.08 -8.58
N GLN A 170 -13.79 -15.42 -8.69
CA GLN A 170 -12.65 -16.34 -8.56
C GLN A 170 -11.55 -16.00 -9.56
N SER A 171 -11.91 -15.81 -10.85
CA SER A 171 -10.95 -15.42 -11.89
C SER A 171 -10.26 -14.11 -11.54
N LYS A 172 -11.03 -13.09 -11.14
CA LYS A 172 -10.47 -11.77 -10.80
C LYS A 172 -9.53 -11.82 -9.59
N LEU A 173 -9.87 -12.64 -8.59
CA LEU A 173 -9.02 -12.86 -7.42
C LEU A 173 -7.70 -13.56 -7.79
N ARG A 174 -7.73 -14.50 -8.74
CA ARG A 174 -6.52 -15.15 -9.26
C ARG A 174 -5.65 -14.18 -10.04
N ASP A 175 -6.23 -13.32 -10.87
CA ASP A 175 -5.49 -12.29 -11.60
C ASP A 175 -4.81 -11.31 -10.64
N PHE A 176 -5.56 -10.84 -9.62
CA PHE A 176 -5.03 -9.99 -8.57
C PHE A 176 -3.87 -10.65 -7.82
N ARG A 177 -4.06 -11.90 -7.39
CA ARG A 177 -3.02 -12.65 -6.67
C ARG A 177 -1.78 -12.86 -7.52
N THR A 178 -1.94 -13.17 -8.81
CA THR A 178 -0.82 -13.30 -9.75
C THR A 178 -0.03 -12.01 -9.80
N ARG A 179 -0.69 -10.87 -10.01
CA ARG A 179 -0.03 -9.56 -10.09
C ARG A 179 0.69 -9.19 -8.79
N VAL A 180 0.04 -9.37 -7.64
CA VAL A 180 0.64 -9.10 -6.33
C VAL A 180 1.84 -10.03 -6.09
N SER A 181 1.74 -11.30 -6.45
CA SER A 181 2.84 -12.25 -6.28
C SER A 181 4.05 -11.89 -7.13
N GLU A 182 3.83 -11.39 -8.36
CA GLU A 182 4.91 -10.91 -9.23
C GLU A 182 5.65 -9.70 -8.61
N GLN A 183 4.91 -8.76 -8.05
CA GLN A 183 5.46 -7.55 -7.41
C GLN A 183 6.17 -7.82 -6.08
N LEU A 184 5.82 -8.91 -5.40
CA LEU A 184 6.43 -9.34 -4.14
C LEU A 184 7.66 -10.25 -4.33
N GLN A 185 8.07 -10.52 -5.58
CA GLN A 185 9.25 -11.35 -5.85
C GLN A 185 10.51 -10.79 -5.21
N ASP A 186 10.62 -9.47 -5.22
CA ASP A 186 11.69 -8.72 -4.56
C ASP A 186 11.19 -8.14 -3.23
N PRO A 187 12.02 -8.16 -2.19
CA PRO A 187 11.65 -7.59 -0.90
C PRO A 187 11.42 -6.07 -1.00
N MET A 188 10.61 -5.54 -0.08
CA MET A 188 10.58 -4.10 0.15
C MET A 188 11.97 -3.64 0.55
N LEU A 189 12.42 -2.51 0.02
CA LEU A 189 13.68 -1.91 0.40
C LEU A 189 13.42 -0.77 1.38
N PHE A 190 14.21 -0.74 2.45
CA PHE A 190 14.29 0.42 3.33
C PHE A 190 15.75 0.88 3.39
N ASN A 191 15.97 2.15 3.05
CA ASN A 191 17.33 2.69 2.88
C ASN A 191 18.21 1.80 1.97
N GLN A 192 17.66 1.38 0.82
CA GLN A 192 18.30 0.49 -0.15
C GLN A 192 18.66 -0.93 0.37
N GLN A 193 18.22 -1.30 1.57
CA GLN A 193 18.44 -2.63 2.15
C GLN A 193 17.14 -3.43 2.18
N PRO A 194 17.16 -4.75 1.89
CA PRO A 194 16.00 -5.61 2.05
C PRO A 194 15.41 -5.53 3.45
N LEU A 195 14.12 -5.20 3.53
CA LEU A 195 13.40 -5.15 4.78
C LEU A 195 13.18 -6.58 5.28
N THR A 196 13.70 -6.86 6.48
CA THR A 196 13.51 -8.14 7.17
C THR A 196 12.56 -7.97 8.35
N GLY A 197 12.04 -9.07 8.90
CA GLY A 197 11.23 -9.02 10.12
C GLY A 197 11.98 -8.41 11.32
N HIS A 198 13.28 -8.67 11.43
CA HIS A 198 14.16 -8.07 12.45
C HIS A 198 14.26 -6.56 12.27
N THR A 199 14.62 -6.12 11.06
CA THR A 199 14.74 -4.68 10.72
C THR A 199 13.42 -3.93 10.95
N LEU A 200 12.29 -4.54 10.57
CA LEU A 200 10.97 -3.96 10.79
C LEU A 200 10.67 -3.76 12.29
N ALA A 201 11.00 -4.76 13.13
CA ALA A 201 10.79 -4.69 14.57
C ALA A 201 11.62 -3.59 15.24
N GLU A 202 12.85 -3.37 14.79
CA GLU A 202 13.71 -2.32 15.33
C GLU A 202 13.36 -0.92 14.82
N MET A 203 12.85 -0.80 13.58
CA MET A 203 12.48 0.49 13.00
C MET A 203 11.16 1.04 13.53
N MET A 204 10.18 0.18 13.86
CA MET A 204 8.83 0.62 14.23
C MET A 204 8.80 1.60 15.43
N PRO A 205 9.57 1.38 16.52
CA PRO A 205 9.66 2.35 17.62
C PRO A 205 10.24 3.70 17.18
N LEU A 206 11.24 3.70 16.29
CA LEU A 206 11.87 4.93 15.78
C LEU A 206 10.92 5.73 14.89
N PHE A 207 10.07 5.07 14.11
CA PHE A 207 8.99 5.73 13.39
C PHE A 207 7.99 6.38 14.34
N ALA A 208 7.54 5.64 15.36
CA ALA A 208 6.60 6.15 16.34
C ALA A 208 7.16 7.38 17.07
N GLU A 209 8.42 7.34 17.50
CA GLU A 209 9.11 8.48 18.11
C GLU A 209 9.17 9.70 17.16
N SER A 210 9.64 9.50 15.92
CA SER A 210 9.74 10.57 14.92
C SER A 210 8.39 11.24 14.64
N LEU A 211 7.34 10.43 14.51
CA LEU A 211 5.98 10.90 14.22
C LEU A 211 5.34 11.61 15.41
N ASN A 212 5.59 11.13 16.64
CA ASN A 212 5.11 11.76 17.87
C ASN A 212 5.76 13.13 18.10
N ASP A 213 7.01 13.29 17.69
CA ASP A 213 7.75 14.54 17.77
C ASP A 213 7.46 15.52 16.63
N ASN A 214 6.48 15.21 15.76
CA ASN A 214 6.15 15.99 14.56
C ASN A 214 7.35 16.16 13.59
N ARG A 215 8.31 15.24 13.60
CA ARG A 215 9.46 15.29 12.69
C ARG A 215 9.11 14.64 11.35
N VAL A 216 9.77 15.10 10.30
CA VAL A 216 9.77 14.44 8.99
C VAL A 216 10.45 13.08 9.13
N ILE A 217 9.93 12.08 8.42
CA ILE A 217 10.54 10.75 8.39
C ILE A 217 11.71 10.78 7.41
N MET A 218 12.91 10.54 7.91
CA MET A 218 14.12 10.33 7.10
C MET A 218 14.55 8.86 7.20
N PRO A 219 14.32 8.03 6.16
CA PRO A 219 14.68 6.61 6.18
C PRO A 219 16.15 6.35 6.52
N GLU A 220 17.07 7.15 5.99
CA GLU A 220 18.51 7.05 6.27
C GLU A 220 18.83 7.30 7.75
N SER A 221 18.20 8.30 8.37
CA SER A 221 18.40 8.64 9.77
C SER A 221 17.90 7.52 10.70
N ILE A 222 16.74 6.94 10.38
CA ILE A 222 16.16 5.82 11.12
C ILE A 222 17.08 4.59 10.98
N TYR A 223 17.50 4.26 9.77
CA TYR A 223 18.39 3.13 9.52
C TYR A 223 19.74 3.29 10.24
N SER A 224 20.32 4.50 10.18
CA SER A 224 21.57 4.82 10.89
C SER A 224 21.43 4.68 12.41
N SER A 225 20.30 5.12 12.96
CA SER A 225 20.03 5.03 14.41
C SER A 225 19.88 3.58 14.86
N MET A 226 19.19 2.75 14.07
CA MET A 226 19.10 1.31 14.28
C MET A 226 20.49 0.64 14.29
N ARG A 227 21.32 0.89 13.28
CA ARG A 227 22.69 0.31 13.20
C ARG A 227 23.59 0.73 14.36
N ARG A 228 23.47 1.97 14.85
CA ARG A 228 24.19 2.42 16.06
C ARG A 228 23.72 1.68 17.31
N ALA A 229 22.41 1.44 17.44
CA ALA A 229 21.86 0.70 18.58
C ALA A 229 22.31 -0.77 18.57
N GLU A 230 22.29 -1.43 17.41
CA GLU A 230 22.83 -2.79 17.24
C GLU A 230 24.32 -2.87 17.60
N GLY A 231 25.13 -1.92 17.10
CA GLY A 231 26.56 -1.86 17.39
C GLY A 231 26.86 -1.74 18.89
N LYS A 232 26.10 -0.90 19.61
CA LYS A 232 26.23 -0.77 21.08
C LYS A 232 25.88 -2.06 21.82
N LYS A 233 24.83 -2.77 21.41
CA LYS A 233 24.45 -4.06 22.02
C LYS A 233 25.54 -5.12 21.81
N MET A 234 26.10 -5.20 20.59
CA MET A 234 27.18 -6.14 20.28
C MET A 234 28.44 -5.85 21.08
N GLN A 235 28.82 -4.57 21.22
CA GLN A 235 29.95 -4.15 22.04
C GLN A 235 29.77 -4.59 23.50
N GLN A 236 28.61 -4.31 24.11
CA GLN A 236 28.31 -4.70 25.48
C GLN A 236 28.32 -6.22 25.71
N THR A 237 27.93 -7.00 24.68
CA THR A 237 27.94 -8.47 24.75
C THR A 237 29.35 -9.03 24.62
N ALA A 238 30.23 -8.36 23.86
CA ALA A 238 31.63 -8.77 23.70
C ALA A 238 32.54 -8.37 24.88
N GLU A 239 32.09 -7.39 25.69
CA GLU A 239 32.76 -6.95 26.92
C GLU A 239 32.36 -7.77 28.16
N GLN A 240 31.43 -8.73 28.02
CA GLN A 240 31.02 -9.70 29.05
C GLN A 240 31.69 -11.06 28.85
#